data_AF-A0A5J4R5T7-F1
#
_entry.id   AF-A0A5J4R5T7-F1
#
_cell.length_a   1.000
_cell.length_b   1.000
_cell.length_c   1.000
_cell.angle_alpha   90.00
_cell.angle_beta   90.00
_cell.angle_gamma   90.00
#
_symmetry.space_group_name_H-M   'P 1'
#
loop_
_entity.id
_entity.type
_entity.pdbx_description
1 polymer ?
#
loop_
_entity_poly.entity_id
_entity_poly.type
_entity_poly.pdbx_seq_one_letter_code
_entity_poly.pdbx_strand_id
1 'polypeptide(L)'
;FDVAGLYNHIGVTFDFPDSNVKSVKWLGNGPYRVWKNRMKGVIFGIWEKEYNNTVTGESWVYPEFKGFYSNLFAADLIAVDGTLKIVAASEDLFLHLFTPGKPVQSTNVNTLGVFPDGQISILNAISPVGTKFSKATEHGPQSQPNVLVSSSHADPLSGKFYLKFEPN
;
A
#
# COMPACT_ATOMS: atom_id res chain seq x y z
N PHE A 1 -16.57 0.35 12.94
CA PHE A 1 -16.35 -0.97 13.54
C PHE A 1 -17.10 -1.98 12.68
N ASP A 2 -16.35 -2.73 11.87
CA ASP A 2 -16.71 -3.71 10.83
C ASP A 2 -18.19 -3.81 10.46
N VAL A 3 -18.63 -2.85 9.64
CA VAL A 3 -19.90 -2.92 8.94
C VAL A 3 -19.68 -3.76 7.69
N ALA A 4 -20.56 -4.73 7.42
CA ALA A 4 -20.50 -5.48 6.17
C ALA A 4 -20.61 -4.51 4.98
N GLY A 5 -19.85 -4.74 3.90
CA GLY A 5 -19.89 -3.84 2.76
C GLY A 5 -18.77 -4.01 1.74
N LEU A 6 -18.74 -3.06 0.81
CA LEU A 6 -17.74 -2.96 -0.25
C LEU A 6 -16.74 -1.85 0.10
N TYR A 7 -15.46 -2.20 0.10
CA TYR A 7 -14.38 -1.32 0.52
C TYR A 7 -13.25 -1.28 -0.50
N ASN A 8 -12.67 -0.10 -0.74
CA ASN A 8 -11.49 0.02 -1.60
C ASN A 8 -10.24 -0.53 -0.91
N HIS A 9 -10.12 -0.32 0.40
CA HIS A 9 -9.05 -0.83 1.25
C HIS A 9 -9.60 -1.04 2.66
N ILE A 10 -8.96 -1.91 3.44
CA ILE A 10 -9.35 -2.20 4.82
C ILE A 10 -8.08 -2.31 5.66
N GLY A 11 -8.01 -1.60 6.78
CA GLY A 11 -6.88 -1.63 7.71
C GLY A 11 -6.72 -0.34 8.51
N VAL A 12 -5.50 -0.11 8.99
CA VAL A 12 -5.17 1.04 9.86
C VAL A 12 -4.23 1.99 9.13
N THR A 13 -4.57 3.28 9.15
CA THR A 13 -3.85 4.34 8.46
C THR A 13 -3.40 5.40 9.46
N PHE A 14 -2.20 5.93 9.23
CA PHE A 14 -1.54 6.92 10.06
C PHE A 14 -1.08 8.09 9.20
N ASP A 15 -1.16 9.29 9.77
CA ASP A 15 -0.54 10.47 9.19
C ASP A 15 0.96 10.46 9.47
N PHE A 16 1.77 10.78 8.46
CA PHE A 16 3.22 10.83 8.58
C PHE A 16 3.79 11.90 7.63
N PRO A 17 4.70 12.77 8.10
CA PRO A 17 5.23 13.86 7.28
C PRO A 17 6.13 13.33 6.15
N ASP A 18 5.71 13.57 4.91
CA ASP A 18 6.40 13.13 3.69
C ASP A 18 7.78 13.79 3.52
N SER A 19 7.91 15.05 3.93
CA SER A 19 9.13 15.87 3.74
C SER A 19 10.37 15.35 4.46
N ASN A 20 10.21 14.43 5.39
CA ASN A 20 11.28 13.97 6.27
C ASN A 20 11.77 12.56 5.93
N VAL A 21 11.15 11.86 4.97
CA VAL A 21 11.53 10.47 4.65
C VAL A 21 12.74 10.42 3.71
N LYS A 22 13.71 9.59 4.08
CA LYS A 22 14.94 9.37 3.31
C LYS A 22 14.91 8.06 2.54
N SER A 23 14.49 6.98 3.19
CA SER A 23 14.48 5.64 2.59
C SER A 23 13.57 4.69 3.37
N VAL A 24 13.33 3.53 2.78
CA VAL A 24 12.67 2.41 3.45
C VAL A 24 13.47 1.14 3.21
N LYS A 25 13.57 0.32 4.25
CA LYS A 25 14.04 -1.06 4.16
C LYS A 25 12.95 -1.97 4.69
N TRP A 26 12.56 -3.00 3.94
CA TRP A 26 11.47 -3.88 4.36
C TRP A 26 11.73 -5.34 4.02
N LEU A 27 11.14 -6.23 4.82
CA LEU A 27 11.04 -7.66 4.57
C LEU A 27 9.61 -7.95 4.08
N GLY A 28 9.50 -8.43 2.86
CA GLY A 28 8.21 -8.74 2.22
C GLY A 28 8.34 -8.89 0.71
N ASN A 29 7.24 -8.73 -0.01
CA ASN A 29 7.28 -8.77 -1.47
C ASN A 29 7.73 -7.41 -2.04
N GLY A 30 8.58 -7.45 -3.07
CA GLY A 30 9.13 -6.27 -3.71
C GLY A 30 9.84 -6.58 -5.04
N PRO A 31 10.57 -5.59 -5.60
CA PRO A 31 10.75 -4.23 -5.08
C PRO A 31 9.64 -3.24 -5.48
N TYR A 32 8.78 -3.64 -6.42
CA TYR A 32 7.70 -2.83 -6.98
C TYR A 32 6.42 -2.91 -6.16
N ARG A 33 5.60 -1.87 -6.29
CA ARG A 33 4.25 -1.85 -5.73
C ARG A 33 3.30 -2.82 -6.44
N VAL A 34 2.25 -3.22 -5.74
CA VAL A 34 1.21 -4.12 -6.23
C VAL A 34 -0.17 -3.47 -6.19
N TRP A 35 -1.14 -4.13 -6.82
CA TRP A 35 -2.56 -3.79 -6.75
C TRP A 35 -3.36 -5.07 -6.50
N LYS A 36 -4.60 -4.96 -6.01
CA LYS A 36 -5.45 -6.14 -5.76
C LYS A 36 -5.54 -7.09 -6.96
N ASN A 37 -5.66 -6.54 -8.16
CA ASN A 37 -5.75 -7.28 -9.43
C ASN A 37 -4.40 -7.42 -10.17
N ARG A 38 -3.27 -7.03 -9.55
CA ARG A 38 -1.91 -7.13 -10.09
C ARG A 38 -0.90 -7.44 -8.98
N MET A 39 -0.95 -8.68 -8.49
CA MET A 39 -0.09 -9.18 -7.41
C MET A 39 1.17 -9.91 -7.92
N LYS A 40 1.22 -10.27 -9.21
CA LYS A 40 2.33 -11.02 -9.81
C LYS A 40 3.50 -10.10 -10.17
N GLY A 41 4.72 -10.65 -10.16
CA GLY A 41 5.94 -9.97 -10.61
C GLY A 41 6.85 -9.47 -9.49
N VAL A 42 6.42 -9.62 -8.23
CA VAL A 42 7.23 -9.36 -7.03
C VAL A 42 7.73 -10.68 -6.43
N ILE A 43 8.87 -10.63 -5.74
CA ILE A 43 9.42 -11.78 -5.01
C ILE A 43 9.59 -11.42 -3.53
N PHE A 44 9.50 -12.42 -2.67
CA PHE A 44 9.72 -12.26 -1.23
C PHE A 44 11.21 -12.07 -0.94
N GLY A 45 11.57 -11.10 -0.11
CA GLY A 45 12.95 -10.84 0.27
C GLY A 45 13.10 -9.59 1.13
N ILE A 46 14.35 -9.20 1.35
CA ILE A 46 14.70 -7.92 1.96
C ILE A 46 14.96 -6.92 0.83
N TRP A 47 14.29 -5.78 0.91
CA TRP A 47 14.35 -4.73 -0.08
C TRP A 47 14.70 -3.41 0.58
N GLU A 48 15.36 -2.54 -0.18
CA GLU A 48 15.72 -1.20 0.26
C GLU A 48 15.59 -0.24 -0.92
N LYS A 49 15.06 0.96 -0.67
CA LYS A 49 15.03 2.04 -1.66
C LYS A 49 14.99 3.41 -1.03
N GLU A 50 15.61 4.35 -1.73
CA GLU A 50 15.56 5.77 -1.41
C GLU A 50 14.20 6.36 -1.76
N TYR A 51 13.82 7.38 -0.99
CA TYR A 51 12.60 8.13 -1.22
C TYR A 51 12.61 8.75 -2.62
N ASN A 52 11.52 8.56 -3.35
CA ASN A 52 11.30 9.19 -4.64
C ASN A 52 9.81 9.49 -4.86
N ASN A 53 9.54 10.54 -5.63
CA ASN A 53 8.20 10.95 -6.03
C ASN A 53 7.87 10.54 -7.47
N THR A 54 8.40 9.41 -7.93
CA THR A 54 8.23 8.96 -9.33
C THR A 54 6.75 8.82 -9.67
N VAL A 55 6.33 9.61 -10.67
CA VAL A 55 5.05 9.47 -11.35
C VAL A 55 5.30 8.68 -12.63
N THR A 56 4.73 7.47 -12.70
CA THR A 56 4.91 6.55 -13.82
C THR A 56 4.51 7.22 -15.14
N GLY A 57 5.41 7.24 -16.11
CA GLY A 57 5.21 7.89 -17.41
C GLY A 57 5.68 9.35 -17.48
N GLU A 58 6.08 9.96 -16.35
CA GLU A 58 6.66 11.31 -16.29
C GLU A 58 8.09 11.30 -15.74
N SER A 59 8.36 10.39 -14.80
CA SER A 59 9.67 10.21 -14.16
C SER A 59 10.18 8.78 -14.37
N TRP A 60 11.51 8.63 -14.35
CA TRP A 60 12.20 7.38 -14.70
C TRP A 60 12.99 6.75 -13.55
N VAL A 61 12.79 7.22 -12.30
CA VAL A 61 13.45 6.64 -11.12
C VAL A 61 12.60 5.47 -10.61
N TYR A 62 13.02 4.26 -10.94
CA TYR A 62 12.37 3.01 -10.50
C TYR A 62 13.30 2.23 -9.58
N PRO A 63 12.75 1.41 -8.65
CA PRO A 63 11.32 1.22 -8.36
C PRO A 63 10.68 2.45 -7.69
N GLU A 64 9.39 2.67 -7.91
CA GLU A 64 8.66 3.76 -7.24
C GLU A 64 8.68 3.56 -5.73
N PHE A 65 8.83 4.64 -4.96
CA PHE A 65 8.71 4.58 -3.51
C PHE A 65 7.25 4.43 -3.06
N LYS A 66 6.34 5.13 -3.73
CA LYS A 66 4.95 5.28 -3.29
C LYS A 66 4.02 4.19 -3.80
N GLY A 67 3.22 3.58 -2.92
CA GLY A 67 2.23 2.57 -3.27
C GLY A 67 2.01 1.48 -2.22
N PHE A 68 1.39 0.38 -2.64
CA PHE A 68 1.14 -0.81 -1.81
C PHE A 68 2.22 -1.89 -2.01
N TYR A 69 2.64 -2.53 -0.93
CA TYR A 69 3.56 -3.66 -0.92
C TYR A 69 2.90 -4.82 -0.19
N SER A 70 2.99 -6.02 -0.76
CA SER A 70 2.31 -7.20 -0.21
C SER A 70 3.22 -8.01 0.72
N ASN A 71 2.59 -8.82 1.55
CA ASN A 71 3.24 -9.79 2.42
C ASN A 71 4.30 -9.14 3.32
N LEU A 72 3.90 -8.08 4.03
CA LEU A 72 4.74 -7.34 4.96
C LEU A 72 5.06 -8.22 6.17
N PHE A 73 6.35 -8.33 6.50
CA PHE A 73 6.82 -8.89 7.77
C PHE A 73 7.44 -7.81 8.66
N ALA A 74 8.28 -6.95 8.08
CA ALA A 74 8.89 -5.84 8.81
C ALA A 74 9.22 -4.69 7.85
N ALA A 75 9.23 -3.47 8.36
CA ALA A 75 9.71 -2.30 7.63
C ALA A 75 10.36 -1.29 8.59
N ASP A 76 11.51 -0.78 8.19
CA ASP A 76 12.18 0.37 8.77
C ASP A 76 12.01 1.55 7.80
N LEU A 77 11.22 2.54 8.18
CA LEU A 77 11.10 3.80 7.46
C LEU A 77 12.06 4.81 8.10
N ILE A 78 13.10 5.16 7.35
CA ILE A 78 14.16 6.06 7.81
C ILE A 78 13.79 7.49 7.46
N ALA A 79 13.68 8.33 8.48
CA ALA A 79 13.39 9.74 8.36
C ALA A 79 14.51 10.62 8.94
N VAL A 80 14.40 11.93 8.78
CA VAL A 80 15.35 12.92 9.30
C VAL A 80 15.38 12.94 10.83
N ASP A 81 14.23 12.76 11.46
CA ASP A 81 13.99 12.85 12.91
C ASP A 81 14.09 11.51 13.64
N GLY A 82 14.07 10.39 12.92
CA GLY A 82 14.19 9.06 13.51
C GLY A 82 13.86 7.95 12.53
N THR A 83 13.77 6.73 13.05
CA THR A 83 13.34 5.54 12.30
C THR A 83 12.01 5.03 12.85
N LEU A 84 11.00 4.93 11.99
CA LEU A 84 9.76 4.21 12.30
C LEU A 84 9.93 2.75 11.94
N LYS A 85 9.93 1.88 12.95
CA LYS A 85 9.97 0.42 12.80
C LYS A 85 8.56 -0.16 12.87
N ILE A 86 8.27 -1.03 11.93
CA ILE A 86 6.99 -1.73 11.77
C ILE A 86 7.28 -3.22 11.76
N VAL A 87 6.54 -4.00 12.56
CA VAL A 87 6.60 -5.47 12.54
C VAL A 87 5.19 -6.01 12.42
N ALA A 88 4.92 -6.80 11.39
CA ALA A 88 3.67 -7.53 11.24
C ALA A 88 3.73 -8.84 12.03
N ALA A 89 2.74 -9.06 12.88
CA ALA A 89 2.54 -10.32 13.61
C ALA A 89 1.40 -11.17 13.03
N SER A 90 0.74 -10.66 11.99
CA SER A 90 -0.19 -11.40 11.15
C SER A 90 0.38 -11.52 9.74
N GLU A 91 0.08 -12.63 9.09
CA GLU A 91 0.46 -12.88 7.69
C GLU A 91 -0.38 -12.03 6.73
N ASP A 92 0.08 -11.93 5.48
CA ASP A 92 -0.63 -11.31 4.35
C ASP A 92 -1.05 -9.84 4.54
N LEU A 93 -0.44 -9.12 5.48
CA LEU A 93 -0.62 -7.68 5.60
C LEU A 93 0.08 -6.94 4.46
N PHE A 94 -0.51 -5.81 4.05
CA PHE A 94 0.03 -4.90 3.07
C PHE A 94 0.59 -3.67 3.75
N LEU A 95 1.75 -3.22 3.29
CA LEU A 95 2.29 -1.91 3.62
C LEU A 95 1.84 -0.90 2.56
N HIS A 96 1.21 0.18 2.97
CA HIS A 96 1.02 1.36 2.16
C HIS A 96 2.09 2.39 2.53
N LEU A 97 2.92 2.77 1.56
CA LEU A 97 3.86 3.89 1.68
C LEU A 97 3.42 5.00 0.74
N PHE A 98 2.74 6.01 1.28
CA PHE A 98 2.34 7.26 0.64
C PHE A 98 1.51 7.13 -0.65
N THR A 99 0.70 8.15 -0.91
CA THR A 99 -0.11 8.20 -2.14
C THR A 99 0.73 8.71 -3.32
N PRO A 100 0.85 7.96 -4.42
CA PRO A 100 1.53 8.43 -5.63
C PRO A 100 0.89 9.70 -6.20
N GLY A 101 1.72 10.57 -6.79
CA GLY A 101 1.25 11.76 -7.49
C GLY A 101 0.39 11.40 -8.71
N LYS A 102 -0.55 12.30 -9.06
CA LYS A 102 -1.33 12.18 -10.29
C LYS A 102 -0.51 12.67 -11.48
N PRO A 103 -0.43 11.91 -12.59
CA PRO A 103 0.22 12.41 -13.80
C PRO A 103 -0.52 13.64 -14.34
N VAL A 104 0.21 14.70 -14.64
CA VAL A 104 -0.28 16.01 -15.11
C VAL A 104 -1.01 15.87 -16.44
N GLN A 105 -0.50 15.02 -17.34
CA GLN A 105 -1.08 14.83 -18.67
C GLN A 105 -2.20 13.78 -18.71
N SER A 106 -2.55 13.18 -17.57
CA SER A 106 -3.62 12.18 -17.53
C SER A 106 -4.98 12.85 -17.56
N THR A 107 -5.83 12.45 -18.51
CA THR A 107 -7.22 12.93 -18.61
C THR A 107 -8.18 12.22 -17.65
N ASN A 108 -7.71 11.18 -16.96
CA ASN A 108 -8.48 10.42 -15.99
C ASN A 108 -7.57 9.88 -14.87
N VAL A 109 -8.16 9.24 -13.86
CA VAL A 109 -7.44 8.66 -12.71
C VAL A 109 -7.51 7.13 -12.69
N ASN A 110 -7.89 6.48 -13.79
CA ASN A 110 -8.17 5.04 -13.83
C ASN A 110 -6.90 4.19 -13.56
N THR A 111 -5.73 4.72 -13.88
CA THR A 111 -4.42 4.09 -13.67
C THR A 111 -3.87 4.28 -12.26
N LEU A 112 -4.58 5.03 -11.41
CA LEU A 112 -4.28 5.18 -10.00
C LEU A 112 -5.28 4.32 -9.22
N GLY A 113 -4.79 3.49 -8.31
CA GLY A 113 -5.68 2.88 -7.33
C GLY A 113 -6.23 3.92 -6.35
N VAL A 114 -7.15 3.47 -5.50
CA VAL A 114 -7.72 4.30 -4.43
C VAL A 114 -6.92 4.04 -3.16
N PHE A 115 -6.23 5.07 -2.68
CA PHE A 115 -5.39 5.01 -1.50
C PHE A 115 -6.12 5.52 -0.26
N PRO A 116 -5.74 5.05 0.95
CA PRO A 116 -6.15 5.68 2.20
C PRO A 116 -5.72 7.17 2.26
N ASP A 117 -6.45 7.99 3.01
CA ASP A 117 -6.20 9.43 3.10
C ASP A 117 -4.87 9.80 3.79
N GLY A 118 -4.37 8.93 4.69
CA GLY A 118 -3.08 9.11 5.37
C GLY A 118 -1.89 8.55 4.60
N GLN A 119 -0.69 8.75 5.15
CA GLN A 119 0.56 8.50 4.42
C GLN A 119 1.10 7.09 4.63
N ILE A 120 0.91 6.48 5.80
CA ILE A 120 1.37 5.12 6.07
C ILE A 120 0.19 4.28 6.45
N SER A 121 0.11 3.04 5.97
CA SER A 121 -0.96 2.15 6.41
C SER A 121 -0.50 0.70 6.47
N ILE A 122 -1.09 -0.04 7.40
CA ILE A 122 -0.99 -1.49 7.47
C ILE A 122 -2.38 -2.02 7.17
N LEU A 123 -2.51 -2.68 6.03
CA LEU A 123 -3.80 -3.01 5.43
C LEU A 123 -3.99 -4.52 5.32
N ASN A 124 -5.20 -4.99 5.55
CA ASN A 124 -5.62 -6.35 5.21
C ASN A 124 -6.05 -6.45 3.73
N ALA A 125 -6.50 -5.34 3.15
CA ALA A 125 -6.96 -5.30 1.77
C ALA A 125 -6.61 -3.98 1.09
N ILE A 126 -6.24 -4.05 -0.18
CA ILE A 126 -5.85 -2.90 -1.02
C ILE A 126 -6.79 -2.76 -2.21
N SER A 127 -6.72 -1.61 -2.89
CA SER A 127 -7.58 -1.33 -4.04
C SER A 127 -7.09 -2.02 -5.32
N PRO A 128 -8.00 -2.39 -6.23
CA PRO A 128 -7.64 -2.71 -7.59
C PRO A 128 -7.26 -1.45 -8.38
N VAL A 129 -6.66 -1.64 -9.55
CA VAL A 129 -6.34 -0.55 -10.48
C VAL A 129 -6.99 -0.82 -11.85
N GLY A 130 -7.39 0.25 -12.54
CA GLY A 130 -7.92 0.17 -13.89
C GLY A 130 -6.83 0.15 -14.95
N THR A 131 -7.21 0.57 -16.14
CA THR A 131 -6.32 0.74 -17.28
C THR A 131 -6.31 2.21 -17.73
N LYS A 132 -5.55 2.53 -18.78
CA LYS A 132 -5.60 3.85 -19.40
C LYS A 132 -7.02 4.24 -19.85
N PHE A 133 -7.84 3.26 -20.22
CA PHE A 133 -9.12 3.48 -20.89
C PHE A 133 -10.34 3.26 -20.00
N SER A 134 -10.25 2.38 -19.00
CA SER A 134 -11.40 1.92 -18.21
C SER A 134 -11.09 1.82 -16.72
N LYS A 135 -12.14 1.99 -15.91
CA LYS A 135 -12.07 1.88 -14.43
C LYS A 135 -11.89 0.43 -14.00
N ALA A 136 -11.36 0.23 -12.80
CA ALA A 136 -11.19 -1.11 -12.22
C ALA A 136 -12.49 -1.94 -12.22
N THR A 137 -13.61 -1.33 -11.84
CA THR A 137 -14.93 -1.99 -11.71
C THR A 137 -15.52 -2.50 -13.02
N GLU A 138 -15.01 -2.03 -14.17
CA GLU A 138 -15.43 -2.47 -15.51
C GLU A 138 -14.72 -3.76 -15.96
N HIS A 139 -13.83 -4.30 -15.11
CA HIS A 139 -13.10 -5.52 -15.36
C HIS A 139 -13.62 -6.69 -14.52
N GLY A 140 -13.02 -7.86 -14.72
CA GLY A 140 -13.42 -9.11 -14.07
C GLY A 140 -13.33 -9.12 -12.53
N PRO A 141 -13.66 -10.26 -11.91
CA PRO A 141 -13.88 -10.38 -10.46
C PRO A 141 -12.74 -9.85 -9.57
N GLN A 142 -11.48 -10.00 -9.99
CA GLN A 142 -10.32 -9.53 -9.22
C GLN A 142 -10.25 -7.99 -9.10
N SER A 143 -10.92 -7.27 -10.00
CA SER A 143 -10.92 -5.81 -10.05
C SER A 143 -12.10 -5.17 -9.29
N GLN A 144 -12.94 -5.98 -8.65
CA GLN A 144 -14.06 -5.51 -7.84
C GLN A 144 -13.58 -5.03 -6.45
N PRO A 145 -14.36 -4.20 -5.74
CA PRO A 145 -14.05 -3.79 -4.36
C PRO A 145 -13.88 -5.00 -3.42
N ASN A 146 -13.24 -4.77 -2.27
CA ASN A 146 -13.11 -5.78 -1.22
C ASN A 146 -14.45 -5.98 -0.52
N VAL A 147 -14.87 -7.23 -0.39
CA VAL A 147 -16.11 -7.59 0.28
C VAL A 147 -15.78 -7.93 1.73
N LEU A 148 -16.28 -7.15 2.67
CA LEU A 148 -16.24 -7.49 4.08
C LEU A 148 -17.59 -8.11 4.45
N VAL A 149 -17.57 -9.38 4.83
CA VAL A 149 -18.76 -10.10 5.28
C VAL A 149 -18.76 -10.11 6.80
N SER A 150 -19.78 -9.48 7.40
CA SER A 150 -20.07 -9.63 8.83
C SER A 150 -21.15 -10.67 8.98
N SER A 151 -20.77 -11.89 9.36
CA SER A 151 -21.71 -12.97 9.67
C SER A 151 -21.24 -13.70 10.92
N SER A 152 -22.16 -14.30 11.68
CA SER A 152 -21.81 -15.08 12.87
C SER A 152 -20.96 -16.33 12.61
N HIS A 153 -20.75 -16.69 11.34
CA HIS A 153 -19.99 -17.86 10.91
C HIS A 153 -18.63 -17.50 10.27
N ALA A 154 -18.33 -16.21 10.13
CA ALA A 154 -17.04 -15.75 9.62
C ALA A 154 -16.22 -15.19 10.78
N ASP A 155 -14.96 -15.61 10.88
CA ASP A 155 -14.04 -14.97 11.80
C ASP A 155 -13.93 -13.48 11.47
N PRO A 156 -13.94 -12.60 12.48
CA PRO A 156 -13.78 -11.18 12.24
C PRO A 156 -12.43 -10.91 11.56
N LEU A 157 -12.43 -9.97 10.62
CA LEU A 157 -11.20 -9.52 10.01
C LEU A 157 -10.26 -9.01 11.11
N SER A 158 -9.06 -9.58 11.17
CA SER A 158 -8.09 -9.24 12.20
C SER A 158 -6.70 -9.06 11.60
N GLY A 159 -5.87 -8.30 12.30
CA GLY A 159 -4.50 -8.04 11.94
C GLY A 159 -3.76 -7.50 13.16
N LYS A 160 -2.55 -8.00 13.38
CA LYS A 160 -1.69 -7.56 14.48
C LYS A 160 -0.38 -7.03 13.92
N PHE A 161 0.01 -5.84 14.34
CA PHE A 161 1.29 -5.26 14.02
C PHE A 161 1.78 -4.42 15.20
N TYR A 162 3.07 -4.15 15.22
CA TYR A 162 3.75 -3.36 16.23
C TYR A 162 4.46 -2.19 15.56
N LEU A 163 4.40 -1.03 16.21
CA LEU A 163 5.10 0.18 15.79
C LEU A 163 6.06 0.61 16.89
N LYS A 164 7.28 0.99 16.50
CA LYS A 164 8.25 1.62 17.39
C LYS A 164 8.91 2.77 16.64
N PHE A 165 8.84 3.97 17.20
CA PHE A 165 9.62 5.09 16.70
C PHE A 165 10.91 5.23 17.52
N GLU A 166 12.04 5.27 16.83
CA GLU A 166 13.37 5.47 17.40
C GLU A 166 13.88 6.84 16.97
N PRO A 167 13.85 7.87 17.84
CA PRO A 167 14.37 9.19 17.49
C PRO A 167 15.89 9.13 17.28
N ASN A 168 16.38 10.00 16.39
CA ASN A 168 17.82 10.18 16.15
C ASN A 168 18.52 10.94 17.27
#